data_AF-A0A656Z2T1-F1
#
_entry.id   AF-A0A656Z2T1-F1
#
_cell.length_a   1.000
_cell.length_b   1.000
_cell.length_c   1.000
_cell.angle_alpha   90.00
_cell.angle_beta   90.00
_cell.angle_gamma   90.00
#
_symmetry.space_group_name_H-M   'P 1'
#
loop_
_entity.id
_entity.type
_entity.pdbx_description
1 polymer ?
#
loop_
_entity_poly.entity_id
_entity_poly.type
_entity_poly.pdbx_seq_one_letter_code
_entity_poly.pdbx_strand_id
1 'polypeptide(L)' 'KGRAKKSRMPRDGFVRETFTLPRQAARDKAREWFEAFPKAAYWTEIESWCERPDDVIEFTMRRLPTSD' A
#
# COMPACT_ATOMS: atom_id res chain seq x y z
N LYS A 1 5.42 -7.32 -24.42
CA LYS A 1 6.02 -6.39 -23.43
C LYS A 1 5.69 -6.92 -22.03
N GLY A 2 6.66 -7.56 -21.38
CA GLY A 2 6.47 -8.20 -20.07
C GLY A 2 6.26 -7.16 -18.98
N ARG A 3 5.07 -7.15 -18.36
CA ARG A 3 4.87 -6.44 -17.08
C ARG A 3 5.76 -7.13 -16.05
N ALA A 4 6.62 -6.32 -15.43
CA ALA A 4 7.65 -6.75 -14.52
C ALA A 4 7.09 -7.72 -13.46
N LYS A 5 7.65 -8.93 -13.44
CA LYS A 5 7.69 -9.76 -12.23
C LYS A 5 8.41 -8.95 -11.14
N LYS A 6 7.68 -8.47 -10.13
CA LYS A 6 8.29 -8.17 -8.82
C LYS A 6 7.90 -9.28 -7.84
N SER A 7 8.81 -10.25 -7.76
CA SER A 7 9.10 -11.10 -6.60
C SER A 7 7.93 -11.62 -5.77
N ARG A 8 7.37 -12.76 -6.18
CA ARG A 8 6.86 -13.75 -5.23
C ARG A 8 8.08 -14.44 -4.59
N MET A 9 8.46 -14.03 -3.36
CA MET A 9 9.13 -14.81 -2.28
C MET A 9 9.84 -13.87 -1.28
N PRO A 10 9.97 -14.17 0.05
CA PRO A 10 9.18 -15.06 0.93
C PRO A 10 8.72 -14.41 2.28
N ARG A 11 7.55 -14.80 2.81
CA ARG A 11 7.33 -15.12 4.26
C ARG A 11 7.42 -14.07 5.38
N ASP A 12 7.42 -12.75 5.14
CA ASP A 12 7.34 -11.79 6.28
C ASP A 12 5.98 -11.80 7.00
N GLY A 13 4.96 -12.42 6.41
CA GLY A 13 3.61 -12.38 6.94
C GLY A 13 2.92 -11.03 6.74
N PHE A 14 3.39 -10.18 5.81
CA PHE A 14 2.72 -8.92 5.47
C PHE A 14 2.05 -9.00 4.09
N VAL A 15 0.79 -8.57 4.04
CA VAL A 15 0.01 -8.30 2.82
C VAL A 15 0.41 -6.93 2.29
N ARG A 16 0.77 -6.86 1.02
CA ARG A 16 1.15 -5.62 0.33
C ARG A 16 0.17 -5.32 -0.78
N GLU A 17 -0.30 -4.09 -0.86
CA GLU A 17 -1.24 -3.64 -1.90
C GLU A 17 -0.79 -2.30 -2.48
N THR A 18 -0.62 -2.25 -3.80
CA THR A 18 -0.14 -1.05 -4.51
C THR A 18 -1.31 -0.32 -5.16
N PHE A 19 -1.39 0.99 -4.92
CA PHE A 19 -2.40 1.88 -5.45
C PHE A 19 -1.74 2.97 -6.30
N THR A 20 -2.39 3.35 -7.39
CA THR A 20 -1.96 4.44 -8.27
C THR A 20 -3.15 5.38 -8.44
N LEU A 21 -3.15 6.48 -7.69
CA LEU A 21 -4.28 7.40 -7.60
C LEU A 21 -3.77 8.85 -7.60
N PRO A 22 -4.57 9.84 -8.07
CA PRO A 22 -4.25 11.25 -7.90
C PRO A 22 -3.90 11.59 -6.45
N ARG A 23 -3.02 12.55 -6.19
CA ARG A 23 -2.51 12.94 -4.87
C ARG A 23 -3.61 13.11 -3.84
N GLN A 24 -4.72 13.71 -4.24
CA GLN A 24 -5.87 13.93 -3.36
C GLN A 24 -6.57 12.61 -3.02
N ALA A 25 -6.84 11.77 -4.02
CA ALA A 25 -7.42 10.45 -3.85
C ALA A 25 -6.48 9.45 -3.16
N ALA A 26 -5.16 9.57 -3.33
CA ALA A 26 -4.17 8.74 -2.66
C ALA A 26 -4.17 9.00 -1.15
N ARG A 27 -4.29 10.26 -0.74
CA ARG A 27 -4.42 10.63 0.68
C ARG A 27 -5.73 10.11 1.27
N ASP A 28 -6.82 10.24 0.52
CA ASP A 28 -8.13 9.74 0.93
C ASP A 28 -8.10 8.22 1.08
N LYS A 29 -7.61 7.50 0.06
CA LYS A 29 -7.46 6.04 0.07
C LYS A 29 -6.55 5.56 1.20
N ALA A 30 -5.42 6.23 1.44
CA ALA A 30 -4.55 5.90 2.55
C ALA A 30 -5.27 6.06 3.89
N ARG A 31 -6.02 7.15 4.09
CA ARG A 31 -6.83 7.38 5.30
C ARG A 31 -7.89 6.30 5.46
N GLU A 32 -8.67 5.99 4.41
CA GLU A 32 -9.65 4.91 4.41
C GLU A 32 -9.01 3.58 4.83
N TRP A 33 -7.79 3.30 4.34
CA TRP A 33 -7.06 2.09 4.70
C TRP A 33 -6.64 2.07 6.16
N PHE A 34 -6.17 3.20 6.71
CA PHE A 34 -5.83 3.31 8.13
C PHE A 34 -7.06 3.22 9.03
N GLU A 35 -8.23 3.67 8.57
CA GLU A 35 -9.51 3.52 9.27
C GLU A 35 -10.02 2.08 9.23
N ALA A 36 -9.96 1.43 8.06
CA ALA A 36 -10.39 0.04 7.90
C ALA A 36 -9.43 -0.97 8.56
N PHE A 37 -8.13 -0.67 8.56
CA PHE A 37 -7.08 -1.51 9.13
C PHE A 37 -6.19 -0.68 10.07
N PRO A 38 -6.64 -0.43 11.32
CA PRO A 38 -5.87 0.39 12.25
C PRO A 38 -4.50 -0.22 12.51
N LYS A 39 -3.47 0.63 12.53
CA LYS A 39 -2.06 0.23 12.75
C LYS A 39 -1.89 -0.61 14.02
N ALA A 40 -2.66 -0.32 15.06
CA ALA A 40 -2.59 -1.05 16.33
C ALA A 40 -2.92 -2.55 16.18
N ALA A 41 -3.89 -2.90 15.34
CA ALA A 41 -4.32 -4.28 15.11
C ALA A 41 -3.56 -4.93 13.95
N TYR A 42 -3.33 -4.21 12.87
CA TYR A 42 -2.83 -4.78 11.61
C TYR A 42 -1.43 -4.31 11.21
N TRP A 43 -0.77 -3.48 12.02
CA TRP A 43 0.55 -2.91 11.69
C TRP A 43 0.62 -2.30 10.28
N THR A 44 -0.51 -1.68 9.88
CA THR A 44 -0.67 -1.03 8.59
C THR A 44 0.31 0.13 8.44
N GLU A 45 1.06 0.15 7.34
CA GLU A 45 2.03 1.20 7.02
C GLU A 45 2.19 1.40 5.51
N ILE A 46 2.64 2.58 5.08
CA ILE A 46 3.04 2.82 3.69
C ILE A 46 4.48 2.32 3.53
N GLU A 47 4.69 1.27 2.75
CA GLU A 47 6.02 0.70 2.49
C GLU A 47 6.85 1.61 1.56
N SER A 48 6.23 2.14 0.51
CA SER A 48 6.90 3.01 -0.46
C SER A 48 5.87 3.88 -1.18
N TRP A 49 6.22 5.13 -1.48
CA TRP A 49 5.41 6.00 -2.34
C TRP A 49 6.30 6.79 -3.29
N CYS A 50 5.78 7.06 -4.49
CA CYS A 50 6.44 7.81 -5.55
C CYS A 50 5.42 8.69 -6.24
N GLU A 51 5.74 9.96 -6.42
CA GLU A 51 4.97 10.88 -7.25
C GLU A 51 5.27 10.64 -8.74
N ARG A 52 4.19 10.58 -9.51
CA ARG A 52 4.18 10.45 -10.97
C ARG A 52 3.81 11.81 -11.57
N PRO A 53 4.15 12.04 -12.85
CA PRO A 53 3.58 13.18 -13.58
C PRO A 53 2.04 13.11 -13.55
N ASP A 54 1.37 14.25 -13.73
CA ASP A 54 -0.09 14.38 -13.68
C ASP A 54 -0.72 14.35 -12.26
N ASP A 55 0.03 14.77 -11.23
CA ASP A 55 -0.44 14.78 -9.84
C ASP A 55 -0.84 13.39 -9.33
N VAL A 56 -0.29 12.31 -9.89
CA VAL A 56 -0.59 10.94 -9.49
C VAL A 56 0.43 10.46 -8.46
N ILE A 57 -0.03 9.78 -7.42
CA ILE A 57 0.81 9.12 -6.43
C ILE A 57 0.64 7.61 -6.58
N GLU A 58 1.77 6.93 -6.78
CA GLU A 58 1.86 5.48 -6.68
C GLU A 58 2.40 5.14 -5.30
N PHE A 59 1.62 4.43 -4.49
CA PHE A 59 2.03 4.01 -3.15
C PHE A 59 1.69 2.55 -2.89
N THR A 60 2.53 1.89 -2.10
CA THR A 60 2.35 0.53 -1.64
C THR A 60 2.03 0.55 -0.16
N MET A 61 0.85 0.08 0.19
CA MET A 61 0.46 -0.20 1.56
C MET A 61 0.93 -1.59 1.95
N ARG A 62 1.33 -1.76 3.21
CA ARG A 62 1.59 -3.06 3.82
C ARG A 62 0.80 -3.20 5.12
N ARG A 63 0.34 -4.40 5.44
CA ARG A 63 -0.33 -4.76 6.71
C ARG A 63 -0.14 -6.23 7.04
N LEU A 64 -0.40 -6.64 8.27
CA LEU A 64 -0.52 -8.04 8.65
C LEU A 64 -1.87 -8.62 8.17
N PRO A 65 -1.91 -9.90 7.74
CA PRO A 65 -3.14 -10.61 7.37
C PRO A 65 -4.00 -10.93 8.59
N THR A 66 -3.37 -11.13 9.74
CA THR A 66 -4.00 -11.42 11.03
C THR A 66 -3.68 -10.30 12.01
N SER A 67 -4.71 -9.85 12.73
CA SER A 67 -4.50 -9.12 13.97
C SER A 67 -4.00 -10.13 15.00
N ASP A 68 -2.90 -9.80 15.67
CA ASP A 68 -2.55 -10.46 16.95
C ASP A 68 -3.65 -10.16 17.98
#